data_AF-A0A1M4XJW6-F1
#
_entry.id   AF-A0A1M4XJW6-F1
#
_cell.length_a   1.000
_cell.length_b   1.000
_cell.length_c   1.000
_cell.angle_alpha   90.00
_cell.angle_beta   90.00
_cell.angle_gamma   90.00
#
_symmetry.space_group_name_H-M   'P 1'
#
loop_
_entity.id
_entity.type
_entity.pdbx_description
1 polymer ?
#
loop_
_entity_poly.entity_id
_entity_poly.type
_entity_poly.pdbx_seq_one_letter_code
_entity_poly.pdbx_strand_id
1 'polypeptide(L)'
;MFSIFGYDSNKYPVKVNFNYDDYYKAKLDSVLQPGETSKADWGWTLYNNAKEITELVVSVSEVHFFAGEPWKNPSYNSDLTKYSDKPLK
;
A
#
# COMPACT_ATOMS: atom_id res chain seq x y z
N MET A 1 -6.22 3.94 5.31
CA MET A 1 -6.33 3.07 4.11
C MET A 1 -5.12 3.33 3.23
N PHE A 2 -4.74 2.40 2.33
CA PHE A 2 -3.57 2.57 1.46
C PHE A 2 -3.75 1.85 0.13
N SER A 3 -2.94 2.22 -0.86
CA SER A 3 -2.79 1.50 -2.13
C SER A 3 -1.38 0.91 -2.24
N ILE A 4 -1.30 -0.28 -2.86
CA ILE A 4 -0.05 -0.96 -3.18
C ILE A 4 0.13 -0.98 -4.70
N PHE A 5 1.32 -0.63 -5.17
CA PHE A 5 1.74 -0.75 -6.56
C PHE A 5 2.90 -1.73 -6.64
N GLY A 6 2.73 -2.79 -7.43
CA GLY A 6 3.76 -3.81 -7.64
C GLY A 6 4.52 -3.62 -8.95
N TYR A 7 5.82 -3.87 -8.92
CA TYR A 7 6.70 -3.75 -10.08
C TYR A 7 7.59 -4.98 -10.25
N ASP A 8 7.88 -5.31 -11.51
CA ASP A 8 8.86 -6.34 -11.84
C ASP A 8 10.31 -5.81 -11.73
N SER A 9 11.28 -6.70 -11.95
CA SER A 9 12.71 -6.36 -11.91
C SER A 9 13.13 -5.31 -12.95
N ASN A 10 12.32 -5.12 -13.99
CA ASN A 10 12.53 -4.14 -15.06
C ASN A 10 11.80 -2.80 -14.80
N LYS A 11 11.21 -2.64 -13.62
CA LYS A 11 10.44 -1.47 -13.19
C LYS A 11 9.13 -1.25 -13.94
N TYR A 12 8.57 -2.29 -14.58
CA TYR A 12 7.24 -2.22 -15.20
C TYR A 12 6.15 -2.58 -14.19
N PRO A 13 4.98 -1.93 -14.25
CA PRO A 13 3.87 -2.22 -13.35
C PRO A 13 3.34 -3.63 -13.57
N VAL A 14 3.09 -4.34 -12.47
CA VAL A 14 2.51 -5.68 -12.44
C VAL A 14 1.09 -5.58 -11.93
N LYS A 15 0.15 -6.14 -12.70
CA LYS A 15 -1.23 -6.28 -12.23
C LYS A 15 -1.29 -7.32 -11.11
N VAL A 16 -1.67 -6.88 -9.92
CA VAL A 16 -1.87 -7.69 -8.72
C VAL A 16 -3.34 -7.76 -8.38
N ASN A 17 -3.84 -8.96 -8.12
CA ASN A 17 -5.18 -9.18 -7.57
C ASN A 17 -5.04 -9.71 -6.13
N PHE A 18 -5.79 -9.12 -5.20
CA PHE A 18 -5.77 -9.46 -3.78
C PHE A 18 -6.98 -10.30 -3.34
N ASN A 19 -7.37 -11.24 -4.21
CA ASN A 19 -8.27 -12.37 -3.92
C ASN A 19 -9.52 -12.09 -3.05
N TYR A 20 -10.17 -10.95 -3.27
CA TYR A 20 -11.57 -10.67 -2.90
C TYR A 20 -11.88 -9.91 -1.59
N ASP A 21 -10.90 -9.55 -0.75
CA ASP A 21 -11.14 -8.66 0.39
C ASP A 21 -10.31 -7.37 0.27
N ASP A 22 -10.80 -6.41 -0.51
CA ASP A 22 -10.17 -5.09 -0.78
C ASP A 22 -10.15 -4.15 0.45
N TYR A 23 -10.19 -4.68 1.66
CA TYR A 23 -9.95 -3.90 2.87
C TYR A 23 -8.45 -3.91 3.20
N TYR A 24 -7.68 -3.07 2.50
CA TYR A 24 -6.33 -2.65 2.88
C TYR A 24 -6.38 -1.78 4.14
N LYS A 25 -6.72 -2.41 5.26
CA LYS A 25 -6.68 -1.81 6.59
C LYS A 25 -5.62 -2.57 7.37
N ALA A 26 -4.51 -1.90 7.64
CA ALA A 26 -3.59 -2.31 8.68
C ALA A 26 -4.33 -2.17 10.02
N LYS A 27 -5.06 -3.21 10.42
CA LYS A 27 -5.66 -3.30 11.75
C LYS A 27 -4.55 -3.76 12.67
N LEU A 28 -4.13 -2.86 13.54
CA LEU A 28 -3.20 -3.18 14.61
C LEU A 28 -4.01 -3.57 15.83
N ASP A 29 -3.57 -4.60 16.53
CA ASP A 29 -4.16 -4.98 17.83
C ASP A 29 -3.93 -3.90 18.89
N SER A 30 -2.91 -3.05 18.71
CA SER A 30 -2.58 -1.91 19.56
C SER A 30 -2.29 -0.65 18.74
N VAL A 31 -2.75 0.51 19.20
CA VAL A 31 -2.49 1.80 18.55
C VAL A 31 -1.01 2.14 18.61
N LEU A 32 -0.40 2.41 17.46
CA LEU A 32 0.99 2.88 17.38
C LEU A 32 1.13 4.26 18.04
N GLN A 33 2.13 4.39 18.91
CA GLN A 33 2.56 5.67 19.48
C GLN A 33 3.53 6.41 18.54
N PRO A 34 3.72 7.73 18.71
CA PRO A 34 4.69 8.49 17.93
C PRO A 34 6.09 7.88 17.99
N GLY A 35 6.69 7.60 16.81
CA GLY A 35 8.00 6.99 16.69
C GLY A 35 8.02 5.46 16.77
N GLU A 36 6.88 4.82 17.03
CA GLU A 36 6.78 3.37 17.00
C GLU A 36 6.61 2.83 15.58
N THR A 37 7.08 1.60 15.39
CA THR A 37 6.86 0.80 14.19
C THR A 37 6.14 -0.48 14.58
N SER A 38 5.13 -0.87 13.81
CA SER A 38 4.53 -2.19 13.98
C SER A 38 5.45 -3.25 13.38
N LYS A 39 5.63 -4.36 14.09
CA LYS A 39 6.21 -5.61 13.59
C LYS A 39 5.15 -6.64 13.22
N ALA A 40 3.89 -6.23 13.08
CA ALA A 40 2.84 -7.13 12.65
C ALA A 40 3.19 -7.66 11.25
N ASP A 41 3.45 -8.96 11.15
CA ASP A 41 3.73 -9.64 9.90
C ASP A 41 2.43 -9.75 9.11
N TRP A 42 2.10 -8.70 8.35
CA TRP A 42 1.02 -8.77 7.38
C TRP A 42 1.55 -9.41 6.10
N GLY A 43 1.20 -10.67 5.88
CA GLY A 43 1.41 -11.35 4.61
C GLY A 43 0.17 -11.21 3.73
N TRP A 44 0.37 -10.76 2.48
CA TRP A 44 -0.67 -10.83 1.46
C TRP A 44 -0.27 -11.85 0.41
N THR A 45 -1.18 -12.79 0.10
CA THR A 45 -1.01 -13.66 -1.06
C THR A 45 -1.38 -12.86 -2.30
N LEU A 46 -0.36 -12.46 -3.06
CA LEU A 46 -0.53 -11.76 -4.32
C LEU A 46 -0.81 -12.77 -5.42
N TYR A 47 -1.91 -12.59 -6.15
CA TYR A 47 -2.15 -13.33 -7.38
C TYR A 47 -1.74 -12.45 -8.56
N ASN A 48 -0.66 -12.82 -9.23
CA ASN A 48 -0.13 -12.11 -10.38
C ASN A 48 0.15 -13.08 -11.53
N ASN A 49 -0.07 -12.61 -12.77
CA ASN A 49 0.27 -13.35 -14.00
C ASN A 49 1.72 -13.08 -14.46
N ALA A 50 2.54 -12.47 -13.62
CA ALA A 50 3.93 -12.10 -13.93
C ALA A 50 4.92 -13.00 -13.18
N LYS A 51 6.14 -13.14 -13.71
CA LYS A 51 7.14 -14.07 -13.16
C LYS A 51 7.62 -13.71 -11.75
N GLU A 52 7.62 -12.43 -11.36
CA GLU A 52 8.01 -12.00 -10.02
C GLU A 52 7.63 -10.54 -9.77
N ILE A 53 7.23 -10.20 -8.55
CA ILE A 53 7.14 -8.82 -8.07
C ILE A 53 8.37 -8.58 -7.20
N THR A 54 9.21 -7.63 -7.58
CA THR A 54 10.48 -7.36 -6.87
C THR A 54 10.46 -6.07 -6.07
N GLU A 55 9.48 -5.20 -6.34
CA GLU A 55 9.34 -3.92 -5.64
C GLU A 55 7.87 -3.61 -5.40
N LEU A 56 7.59 -3.08 -4.22
CA LEU A 56 6.28 -2.60 -3.80
C LEU A 56 6.40 -1.14 -3.39
N VAL A 57 5.53 -0.30 -3.93
CA VAL A 57 5.33 1.08 -3.45
C VAL A 57 3.99 1.12 -2.73
N VAL A 58 3.98 1.68 -1.52
CA VAL A 58 2.76 1.84 -0.71
C VAL A 58 2.47 3.32 -0.54
N SER A 59 1.28 3.76 -0.93
CA SER A 59 0.80 5.12 -0.64
C SER A 59 -0.36 5.06 0.34
N VAL A 60 -0.17 5.69 1.51
CA VAL A 60 -1.20 5.81 2.54
C VAL A 60 -2.16 6.92 2.14
N SER A 61 -3.46 6.62 2.11
CA SER A 61 -4.50 7.61 1.78
C SER A 61 -4.94 8.40 3.01
N GLU A 62 -5.06 7.71 4.15
CA GLU A 62 -5.54 8.28 5.39
C GLU A 62 -5.08 7.49 6.62
N VAL A 63 -4.98 8.22 7.74
CA VAL A 63 -4.70 7.69 9.08
C VAL A 63 -5.80 8.17 10.02
N HIS A 64 -6.33 7.25 10.82
CA HIS A 64 -7.34 7.54 11.83
C HIS A 64 -6.68 7.57 13.20
N PHE A 65 -6.86 8.66 13.92
CA PHE A 65 -6.39 8.81 15.29
C PHE A 65 -7.51 8.47 16.28
N PHE A 66 -7.16 8.19 17.53
CA PHE A 66 -8.15 7.94 18.58
C PHE A 66 -9.05 9.15 18.84
N ALA A 67 -8.50 10.35 18.69
CA ALA A 67 -9.23 11.61 18.80
C ALA A 67 -8.85 12.55 17.65
N GLY A 68 -9.81 13.34 17.19
CA GLY A 68 -9.64 14.32 16.12
C GLY A 68 -10.01 13.79 14.74
N GLU A 69 -9.82 14.65 13.74
CA GLU A 69 -10.12 14.33 12.35
C GLU A 69 -9.06 13.38 11.75
N PRO A 70 -9.47 12.48 10.82
CA PRO A 70 -8.52 11.66 10.08
C PRO A 70 -7.52 12.54 9.32
N TRP A 71 -6.23 12.21 9.41
CA TRP A 71 -5.25 12.79 8.51
C TRP A 71 -5.43 12.19 7.12
N LYS A 72 -5.49 13.05 6.10
CA LYS A 72 -5.55 12.66 4.69
C LYS A 72 -4.24 13.02 4.02
N ASN A 73 -3.70 12.10 3.24
CA ASN A 73 -2.47 12.35 2.48
C ASN A 73 -2.76 13.33 1.33
N PRO A 74 -2.18 14.55 1.34
CA PRO A 74 -2.41 15.54 0.28
C PRO A 74 -1.85 15.09 -1.07
N SER A 75 -0.86 14.19 -1.08
CA SER A 75 -0.21 13.67 -2.28
C SER A 75 -0.84 12.39 -2.80
N TYR A 76 -1.90 11.88 -2.16
CA TYR A 76 -2.44 10.57 -2.52
C TYR A 76 -2.86 10.48 -4.00
N ASN A 77 -3.60 11.48 -4.51
CA ASN A 77 -4.03 11.47 -5.91
C ASN A 77 -2.86 11.61 -6.90
N SER A 78 -1.82 12.37 -6.53
CA SER A 78 -0.60 12.45 -7.34
C SER A 78 0.18 11.14 -7.32
N ASP A 79 0.22 10.44 -6.19
CA ASP A 79 0.84 9.12 -6.06
C ASP A 79 0.10 8.10 -6.92
N LEU A 80 -1.24 8.08 -6.86
CA LEU A 80 -2.05 7.24 -7.76
C LEU A 80 -1.66 7.51 -9.20
N THR A 81 -1.66 8.76 -9.66
CA THR A 81 -1.34 9.12 -11.05
C THR A 81 0.10 8.81 -11.45
N LYS A 82 1.04 8.88 -10.50
CA LYS A 82 2.46 8.62 -10.74
C LYS A 82 2.74 7.12 -10.84
N TYR A 83 2.16 6.33 -9.95
CA TYR A 83 2.50 4.92 -9.77
C TYR A 83 1.52 3.98 -10.49
N SER A 84 0.29 4.42 -10.78
CA SER A 84 -0.65 3.66 -11.62
C SER A 84 -0.14 3.59 -13.05
N ASP A 85 -0.05 2.37 -13.59
CA ASP A 85 0.14 2.09 -15.02
C ASP A 85 1.39 2.70 -15.67
N LYS A 86 2.35 3.20 -14.87
CA LYS A 86 3.60 3.80 -15.33
C LYS A 86 4.82 3.06 -14.78
N PRO A 87 5.89 2.88 -15.58
CA PRO A 87 7.15 2.36 -15.06
C PRO A 87 7.79 3.30 -14.03
N LEU A 88 8.59 2.77 -13.10
CA LEU A 88 9.38 3.57 -12.15
C LEU A 88 10.67 4.15 -12.75
N LYS A 89 10.71 4.42 -14.06
CA LYS A 89 11.89 4.92 -14.78
C LYS A 89 11.83 6.43 -14.98
#